data_AF-J3PJG8-F1
#
_entry.id   AF-J3PJG8-F1
#
_cell.length_a   1.000
_cell.length_b   1.000
_cell.length_c   1.000
_cell.angle_alpha   90.00
_cell.angle_beta   90.00
_cell.angle_gamma   90.00
#
_symmetry.space_group_name_H-M   'P 1'
#
loop_
_entity.id
_entity.type
_entity.pdbx_description
1 polymer ?
#
loop_
_entity_poly.entity_id
_entity_poly.type
_entity_poly.pdbx_seq_one_letter_code
_entity_poly.pdbx_strand_id
1 'polypeptide(L)'
;MSAPVNGISAAGRRLYWTLQGPLPLASSVVSVMPENLNPDAPHEPYYRGQTPADAGTAAAWHPISQEPITERPVASLSVVEVNLDYWRDGWYDTNIEPNDDLYPSDQEEFEGMPPKFDPVVVTASNGQFVTIHDYLSTVHPWLVERRLLILQSRYELLDDNKVVTGDERILIFADPPDGVNADLEDEWLRGLRWNFERERQRQQEQQQQ
;
A
#
# COMPACT_ATOMS: atom_id res chain seq x y z
N MET A 1 19.85 -14.18 14.11
CA MET A 1 20.26 -13.11 13.19
C MET A 1 19.10 -12.86 12.25
N SER A 2 18.25 -11.86 12.53
CA SER A 2 17.13 -11.53 11.64
C SER A 2 17.70 -10.92 10.36
N ALA A 3 17.20 -11.37 9.20
CA ALA A 3 17.56 -10.77 7.93
C ALA A 3 17.26 -9.26 7.97
N PRO A 4 18.06 -8.41 7.31
CA PRO A 4 17.77 -6.98 7.27
C PRO A 4 16.42 -6.77 6.61
N VAL A 5 15.53 -6.01 7.28
CA VAL A 5 14.22 -5.64 6.74
C VAL A 5 14.47 -4.99 5.38
N ASN A 6 13.89 -5.57 4.34
CA ASN A 6 14.07 -5.08 2.98
C ASN A 6 13.16 -3.87 2.79
N GLY A 7 13.73 -2.67 2.67
CA GLY A 7 12.94 -1.45 2.50
C GLY A 7 12.32 -1.33 1.10
N ILE A 8 11.33 -0.45 0.95
CA ILE A 8 10.81 -0.08 -0.38
C ILE A 8 11.86 0.73 -1.16
N SER A 9 12.03 0.40 -2.43
CA SER A 9 13.03 1.04 -3.30
C SER A 9 12.74 2.53 -3.50
N ALA A 10 13.75 3.30 -3.90
CA ALA A 10 13.58 4.71 -4.26
C ALA A 10 12.51 4.90 -5.37
N ALA A 11 12.40 3.91 -6.26
CA ALA A 11 11.40 3.87 -7.30
C ALA A 11 9.99 3.62 -6.72
N GLY A 12 9.84 2.64 -5.83
CA GLY A 12 8.58 2.33 -5.17
C GLY A 12 8.03 3.51 -4.36
N ARG A 13 8.89 4.30 -3.69
CA ARG A 13 8.45 5.47 -2.90
C ARG A 13 7.87 6.61 -3.76
N ARG A 14 8.05 6.56 -5.08
CA ARG A 14 7.49 7.55 -6.01
C ARG A 14 6.07 7.19 -6.46
N LEU A 15 5.54 6.04 -6.07
CA LEU A 15 4.19 5.64 -6.42
C LEU A 15 3.17 6.50 -5.65
N TYR A 16 2.31 7.17 -6.38
CA TYR A 16 1.07 7.74 -5.86
C TYR A 16 -0.07 6.83 -6.30
N TRP A 17 -0.61 6.06 -5.37
CA TRP A 17 -1.49 4.95 -5.68
C TRP A 17 -2.78 5.05 -4.87
N THR A 18 -3.92 5.11 -5.58
CA THR A 18 -5.25 5.17 -4.99
C THR A 18 -6.03 3.87 -5.20
N LEU A 19 -6.96 3.57 -4.29
CA LEU A 19 -7.87 2.42 -4.39
C LEU A 19 -9.27 2.85 -4.88
N GLN A 20 -9.31 3.50 -6.05
CA GLN A 20 -10.52 4.10 -6.60
C GLN A 20 -11.05 3.35 -7.83
N GLY A 21 -12.34 2.96 -7.78
CA GLY A 21 -13.11 2.41 -8.89
C GLY A 21 -12.76 0.96 -9.26
N PRO A 22 -13.63 0.27 -10.05
CA PRO A 22 -13.27 -0.99 -10.67
C PRO A 22 -12.21 -0.77 -11.76
N LEU A 23 -11.32 -1.75 -11.88
CA LEU A 23 -10.28 -1.88 -12.91
C LEU A 23 -10.71 -1.44 -14.32
N PRO A 24 -9.77 -0.98 -15.17
CA PRO A 24 -8.33 -1.28 -15.14
C PRO A 24 -7.51 -0.32 -14.26
N LEU A 25 -6.23 -0.66 -14.04
CA LEU A 25 -5.14 0.22 -13.59
C LEU A 25 -4.98 1.40 -14.57
N ALA A 26 -6.00 2.25 -14.64
CA ALA A 26 -6.03 3.43 -15.48
C ALA A 26 -5.04 4.45 -14.92
N SER A 27 -4.65 5.41 -15.75
CA SER A 27 -3.78 6.53 -15.38
C SER A 27 -4.26 7.33 -14.16
N SER A 28 -5.52 7.17 -13.74
CA SER A 28 -6.12 7.80 -12.55
C SER A 28 -5.90 7.02 -11.25
N VAL A 29 -5.53 5.74 -11.32
CA VAL A 29 -5.36 4.86 -10.14
C VAL A 29 -3.94 4.96 -9.61
N VAL A 30 -2.96 4.95 -10.52
CA VAL A 30 -1.53 5.06 -10.20
C VAL A 30 -0.90 6.17 -11.02
N SER A 31 -0.23 7.08 -10.34
CA SER A 31 0.65 8.09 -10.92
C SER A 31 2.03 8.02 -10.26
N VAL A 32 3.02 8.64 -10.90
CA VAL A 32 4.42 8.62 -10.48
C VAL A 32 4.83 10.04 -10.10
N MET A 33 5.20 10.23 -8.84
CA MET A 33 5.75 11.49 -8.36
C MET A 33 7.14 11.72 -8.99
N PRO A 34 7.49 12.96 -9.36
CA PRO A 34 8.80 13.27 -9.94
C PRO A 34 9.92 13.05 -8.91
N GLU A 35 9.65 13.39 -7.65
CA GLU A 35 10.54 13.21 -6.52
C GLU A 35 9.85 12.40 -5.43
N ASN A 36 10.65 11.75 -4.57
CA ASN A 36 10.12 11.02 -3.42
C ASN A 36 9.32 11.95 -2.49
N LEU A 37 8.19 11.47 -2.00
CA LEU A 37 7.32 12.16 -1.03
C LEU A 37 6.79 13.53 -1.46
N ASN A 38 6.85 13.93 -2.73
CA ASN A 38 6.34 15.24 -3.15
C ASN A 38 4.92 15.11 -3.73
N PRO A 39 3.85 15.23 -2.92
CA PRO A 39 2.50 15.00 -3.42
C PRO A 39 2.00 16.14 -4.31
N ASP A 40 2.56 17.34 -4.15
CA ASP A 40 2.06 18.57 -4.77
C ASP A 40 2.69 18.87 -6.13
N ALA A 41 3.77 18.16 -6.48
CA ALA A 41 4.37 18.27 -7.80
C ALA A 41 3.49 17.59 -8.87
N PRO A 42 3.57 18.01 -10.15
CA PRO A 42 2.85 17.35 -11.23
C PRO A 42 3.27 15.87 -11.36
N HIS A 43 2.33 14.94 -11.22
CA HIS A 43 2.62 13.52 -11.37
C HIS A 43 2.58 13.09 -12.83
N GLU A 44 3.39 12.11 -13.18
CA GLU A 44 3.33 11.44 -14.47
C GLU A 44 2.35 10.25 -14.43
N PRO A 45 1.61 9.97 -15.51
CA PRO A 45 0.73 8.80 -15.54
C PRO A 45 1.56 7.51 -15.55
N TYR A 46 1.20 6.54 -14.70
CA TYR A 46 1.87 5.23 -14.67
C TYR A 46 1.65 4.44 -15.97
N TYR A 47 0.46 4.55 -16.55
CA TYR A 47 0.12 3.97 -17.85
C TYR A 47 -0.26 5.08 -18.83
N ARG A 48 0.51 5.23 -19.91
CA ARG A 48 0.17 6.10 -21.03
C ARG A 48 -0.51 5.23 -22.08
N GLY A 49 -1.83 5.15 -21.99
CA GLY A 49 -2.64 4.43 -22.97
C GLY A 49 -2.44 4.98 -24.39
N GLN A 50 -2.87 4.22 -25.40
CA GLN A 50 -2.84 4.68 -26.78
C GLN A 50 -3.86 5.80 -26.97
N THR A 51 -3.42 6.96 -27.47
CA THR A 51 -4.34 7.93 -28.04
C THR A 51 -4.73 7.50 -29.46
N PRO A 52 -5.84 8.00 -30.04
CA PRO A 52 -6.13 7.77 -31.45
C PRO A 52 -5.03 8.26 -32.41
N ALA A 53 -4.20 9.22 -31.97
CA ALA A 53 -3.02 9.69 -32.70
C ALA A 53 -1.82 8.73 -32.62
N ASP A 54 -1.82 7.84 -31.61
CA ASP A 54 -0.80 6.84 -31.32
C ASP A 54 -1.24 5.42 -31.72
N ALA A 55 -2.26 5.32 -32.58
CA ALA A 55 -2.78 4.04 -33.07
C ALA A 55 -1.69 3.28 -33.86
N GLY A 56 -0.99 2.37 -33.19
CA GLY A 56 0.11 1.57 -33.75
C GLY A 56 1.42 1.62 -32.96
N THR A 57 1.59 2.54 -32.00
CA THR A 57 2.69 2.49 -31.03
C THR A 57 2.26 1.68 -29.81
N ALA A 58 3.14 0.83 -29.27
CA ALA A 58 2.81 0.05 -28.09
C ALA A 58 2.42 1.00 -26.93
N ALA A 59 1.28 0.72 -26.27
CA ALA A 59 0.93 1.41 -25.03
C ALA A 59 2.12 1.33 -24.06
N ALA A 60 2.58 2.47 -23.55
CA ALA A 60 3.83 2.54 -22.81
C ALA A 60 3.53 2.65 -21.31
N TRP A 61 3.88 1.60 -20.58
CA TRP A 61 4.06 1.67 -19.13
C TRP A 61 5.19 2.65 -18.81
N HIS A 62 5.07 3.37 -17.70
CA HIS A 62 6.15 4.23 -17.21
C HIS A 62 7.42 3.37 -16.95
N PRO A 63 8.65 3.86 -17.24
CA PRO A 63 9.88 3.08 -17.08
C PRO A 63 10.07 2.46 -15.70
N ILE A 64 9.61 3.15 -14.66
CA ILE A 64 9.62 2.70 -13.26
C ILE A 64 8.92 1.35 -13.06
N SER A 65 7.98 0.98 -13.95
CA SER A 65 7.27 -0.31 -13.89
C SER A 65 8.19 -1.52 -13.92
N GLN A 66 9.39 -1.38 -14.51
CA GLN A 66 10.39 -2.45 -14.61
C GLN A 66 11.44 -2.39 -13.49
N GLU A 67 11.40 -1.37 -12.64
CA GLU A 67 12.32 -1.24 -11.50
C GLU A 67 11.90 -2.18 -10.35
N PRO A 68 12.85 -2.61 -9.49
CA PRO A 68 12.52 -3.43 -8.33
C PRO A 68 11.64 -2.65 -7.34
N ILE A 69 10.63 -3.29 -6.76
CA ILE A 69 9.81 -2.68 -5.70
C ILE A 69 10.58 -2.55 -4.37
N THR A 70 11.62 -3.36 -4.18
CA THR A 70 12.42 -3.42 -2.95
C THR A 70 13.84 -2.90 -3.14
N GLU A 71 14.44 -2.32 -2.10
CA GLU A 71 15.84 -1.85 -2.13
C GLU A 71 16.82 -3.00 -2.41
N ARG A 72 16.55 -4.18 -1.85
CA ARG A 72 17.29 -5.41 -2.14
C ARG A 72 16.41 -6.33 -2.96
N PRO A 73 16.73 -6.56 -4.24
CA PRO A 73 15.88 -7.35 -5.12
C PRO A 73 15.58 -8.75 -4.56
N VAL A 74 14.30 -9.12 -4.53
CA VAL A 74 13.79 -10.44 -4.10
C VAL A 74 12.89 -11.04 -5.16
N ALA A 75 12.97 -12.36 -5.37
CA ALA A 75 12.18 -13.05 -6.40
C ALA A 75 10.70 -13.27 -6.02
N SER A 76 10.37 -13.15 -4.73
CA SER A 76 9.01 -13.27 -4.22
C SER A 76 8.84 -12.45 -2.94
N LEU A 77 7.61 -12.00 -2.70
CA LEU A 77 7.23 -11.18 -1.56
C LEU A 77 5.82 -11.56 -1.11
N SER A 78 5.64 -11.84 0.18
CA SER A 78 4.32 -11.99 0.79
C SER A 78 3.89 -10.64 1.35
N VAL A 79 2.71 -10.18 0.96
CA VAL A 79 2.21 -8.85 1.29
C VAL A 79 0.94 -8.97 2.12
N VAL A 80 0.89 -8.25 3.25
CA VAL A 80 -0.30 -8.11 4.11
C VAL A 80 -0.82 -6.67 4.07
N GLU A 81 -2.09 -6.48 4.42
CA GLU A 81 -2.65 -5.15 4.65
C GLU A 81 -2.68 -4.93 6.15
N VAL A 82 -1.96 -3.92 6.58
CA VAL A 82 -1.55 -3.74 7.97
C VAL A 82 -2.74 -3.40 8.87
N ASN A 83 -3.74 -2.67 8.37
CA ASN A 83 -4.91 -2.30 9.16
C ASN A 83 -5.83 -3.50 9.43
N LEU A 84 -5.96 -4.41 8.46
CA LEU A 84 -6.73 -5.64 8.64
C LEU A 84 -6.12 -6.54 9.74
N ASP A 85 -4.80 -6.68 9.76
CA ASP A 85 -4.10 -7.44 10.81
C ASP A 85 -4.26 -6.75 12.18
N TYR A 86 -4.05 -5.43 12.26
CA TYR A 86 -4.21 -4.69 13.50
C TYR A 86 -5.64 -4.69 14.04
N TRP A 87 -6.65 -4.67 13.17
CA TRP A 87 -8.04 -4.74 13.60
C TRP A 87 -8.33 -6.07 14.29
N ARG A 88 -7.81 -7.17 13.74
CA ARG A 88 -7.97 -8.50 14.34
C ARG A 88 -7.23 -8.63 15.66
N ASP A 89 -5.97 -8.17 15.70
CA ASP A 89 -5.14 -8.22 16.92
C ASP A 89 -5.75 -7.35 18.03
N GLY A 90 -6.13 -6.11 17.72
CA GLY A 90 -6.75 -5.21 18.69
C GLY A 90 -8.09 -5.72 19.23
N TRP A 91 -8.87 -6.41 18.40
CA TRP A 91 -10.07 -7.11 18.86
C TRP A 91 -9.72 -8.24 19.83
N TYR A 92 -8.70 -9.05 19.54
CA TYR A 92 -8.26 -10.15 20.40
C TYR A 92 -7.76 -9.64 21.76
N ASP A 93 -6.90 -8.62 21.77
CA ASP A 93 -6.35 -8.00 22.98
C ASP A 93 -7.46 -7.43 23.89
N THR A 94 -8.55 -6.94 23.29
CA THR A 94 -9.66 -6.34 24.05
C THR A 94 -10.66 -7.38 24.56
N ASN A 95 -10.96 -8.40 23.76
CA ASN A 95 -12.07 -9.31 24.02
C ASN A 95 -11.63 -10.67 24.59
N ILE A 96 -10.44 -11.13 24.23
CA ILE A 96 -9.96 -12.48 24.53
C ILE A 96 -8.79 -12.47 25.51
N GLU A 97 -7.72 -11.68 25.25
CA GLU A 97 -6.51 -11.66 26.09
C GLU A 97 -6.79 -11.51 27.60
N PRO A 98 -7.77 -10.68 28.06
CA PRO A 98 -8.05 -10.54 29.49
C PRO A 98 -8.61 -11.81 30.16
N ASN A 99 -9.09 -12.78 29.39
CA ASN A 99 -9.73 -14.01 29.85
C ASN A 99 -9.26 -15.23 29.04
N ASP A 100 -8.04 -15.22 28.51
CA ASP A 100 -7.52 -16.24 27.61
C ASP A 100 -7.52 -17.65 28.24
N ASP A 101 -7.35 -17.72 29.56
CA ASP A 101 -7.39 -18.90 30.40
C ASP A 101 -8.78 -19.58 30.46
N LEU A 102 -9.84 -18.85 30.12
CA LEU A 102 -11.21 -19.37 30.08
C LEU A 102 -11.55 -20.07 28.76
N TYR A 103 -10.72 -19.89 27.73
CA TYR A 103 -10.98 -20.42 26.39
C TYR A 103 -10.12 -21.67 26.10
N PRO A 104 -10.66 -22.64 25.34
CA PRO A 104 -9.87 -23.77 24.85
C PRO A 104 -8.68 -23.27 24.03
N SER A 105 -7.50 -23.86 24.24
CA SER A 105 -6.27 -23.48 23.52
C SER A 105 -6.32 -23.72 22.02
N ASP A 106 -7.27 -24.51 21.53
CA ASP A 106 -7.51 -24.83 20.12
C ASP A 106 -8.59 -23.96 19.48
N GLN A 107 -9.19 -23.03 20.24
CA GLN A 107 -10.17 -22.09 19.70
C GLN A 107 -9.46 -20.91 19.02
N GLU A 108 -9.51 -20.89 17.68
CA GLU A 108 -8.87 -19.83 16.86
C GLU A 108 -9.85 -18.75 16.35
N GLU A 109 -11.16 -18.99 16.47
CA GLU A 109 -12.20 -18.07 16.02
C GLU A 109 -13.23 -17.81 17.13
N PHE A 110 -13.67 -16.56 17.22
CA PHE A 110 -14.62 -16.08 18.22
C PHE A 110 -15.73 -15.27 17.56
N GLU A 111 -16.91 -15.25 18.17
CA GLU A 111 -18.04 -14.46 17.67
C GLU A 111 -17.69 -12.97 17.70
N GLY A 112 -17.87 -12.29 16.56
CA GLY A 112 -17.50 -10.87 16.39
C GLY A 112 -16.03 -10.63 16.07
N MET A 113 -15.18 -11.66 16.02
CA MET A 113 -13.78 -11.53 15.64
C MET A 113 -13.66 -11.11 14.16
N PRO A 114 -12.80 -10.13 13.84
CA PRO A 114 -12.51 -9.78 12.46
C PRO A 114 -11.94 -10.98 11.66
N PRO A 115 -12.24 -11.08 10.35
CA PRO A 115 -11.74 -12.17 9.52
C PRO A 115 -10.21 -12.22 9.48
N LYS A 116 -9.66 -13.43 9.39
CA LYS A 116 -8.25 -13.62 9.04
C LYS A 116 -8.06 -13.42 7.54
N PHE A 117 -6.99 -12.75 7.15
CA PHE A 117 -6.62 -12.60 5.74
C PHE A 117 -5.30 -13.31 5.47
N ASP A 118 -5.27 -14.12 4.42
CA ASP A 118 -4.03 -14.69 3.94
C ASP A 118 -3.23 -13.62 3.18
N PRO A 119 -1.90 -13.54 3.40
CA PRO A 119 -1.03 -12.66 2.63
C PRO A 119 -1.12 -12.96 1.14
N VAL A 120 -1.06 -11.93 0.30
CA VAL A 120 -0.95 -12.12 -1.15
C VAL A 120 0.53 -12.32 -1.52
N VAL A 121 0.81 -13.38 -2.28
CA VAL A 121 2.17 -13.67 -2.74
C VAL A 121 2.40 -13.05 -4.11
N VAL A 122 3.34 -12.13 -4.19
CA VAL A 122 3.85 -11.55 -5.44
C VAL A 122 5.08 -12.34 -5.88
N THR A 123 5.12 -12.74 -7.16
CA THR A 123 6.26 -13.46 -7.75
C THR A 123 6.82 -12.67 -8.92
N ALA A 124 8.14 -12.61 -9.02
CA ALA A 124 8.86 -11.97 -10.12
C ALA A 124 8.50 -12.59 -11.46
N SER A 125 7.88 -11.84 -12.37
CA SER A 125 7.57 -12.33 -13.72
C SER A 125 8.83 -12.61 -14.55
N ASN A 126 9.92 -11.90 -14.26
CA ASN A 126 11.24 -12.09 -14.86
C ASN A 126 12.08 -13.19 -14.17
N GLY A 127 11.59 -13.79 -13.09
CA GLY A 127 12.28 -14.82 -12.30
C GLY A 127 13.50 -14.34 -11.50
N GLN A 128 13.82 -13.03 -11.53
CA GLN A 128 14.96 -12.44 -10.83
C GLN A 128 14.51 -11.62 -9.62
N PHE A 129 13.59 -10.68 -9.84
CA PHE A 129 13.11 -9.80 -8.79
C PHE A 129 11.71 -9.28 -9.08
N VAL A 130 10.94 -9.06 -8.01
CA VAL A 130 9.61 -8.46 -8.07
C VAL A 130 9.73 -7.02 -8.56
N THR A 131 9.17 -6.77 -9.74
CA THR A 131 9.09 -5.42 -10.31
C THR A 131 7.94 -4.63 -9.67
N ILE A 132 7.95 -3.30 -9.82
CA ILE A 132 6.80 -2.46 -9.47
C ILE A 132 5.53 -2.93 -10.22
N HIS A 133 5.67 -3.36 -11.47
CA HIS A 133 4.53 -3.85 -12.23
C HIS A 133 3.96 -5.16 -11.68
N ASP A 134 4.83 -6.13 -11.34
CA ASP A 134 4.40 -7.39 -10.73
C ASP A 134 3.64 -7.12 -9.42
N TYR A 135 4.19 -6.21 -8.62
CA TYR A 135 3.61 -5.80 -7.34
C TYR A 135 2.24 -5.15 -7.51
N LEU A 136 2.13 -4.07 -8.30
CA LEU A 136 0.87 -3.36 -8.48
C LEU A 136 -0.21 -4.24 -9.13
N SER A 137 0.15 -5.04 -10.13
CA SER A 137 -0.81 -5.91 -10.83
C SER A 137 -1.31 -7.06 -9.97
N THR A 138 -0.58 -7.43 -8.91
CA THR A 138 -0.99 -8.49 -7.98
C THR A 138 -1.70 -7.93 -6.75
N VAL A 139 -1.14 -6.90 -6.12
CA VAL A 139 -1.64 -6.36 -4.84
C VAL A 139 -2.87 -5.47 -5.06
N HIS A 140 -2.97 -4.75 -6.18
CA HIS A 140 -4.11 -3.85 -6.39
C HIS A 140 -5.46 -4.55 -6.49
N PRO A 141 -5.64 -5.58 -7.32
CA PRO A 141 -6.90 -6.33 -7.34
C PRO A 141 -7.23 -6.94 -5.96
N TRP A 142 -6.21 -7.46 -5.26
CA TRP A 142 -6.36 -8.03 -3.93
C TRP A 142 -6.88 -7.01 -2.90
N LEU A 143 -6.38 -5.77 -2.93
CA LEU A 143 -6.88 -4.67 -2.08
C LEU A 143 -8.29 -4.22 -2.49
N VAL A 144 -8.59 -4.14 -3.79
CA VAL A 144 -9.91 -3.72 -4.28
C VAL A 144 -11.01 -4.66 -3.79
N GLU A 145 -10.78 -5.97 -3.83
CA GLU A 145 -11.69 -6.98 -3.28
C GLU A 145 -11.97 -6.79 -1.78
N ARG A 146 -11.02 -6.22 -1.05
CA ARG A 146 -11.07 -6.03 0.41
C ARG A 146 -11.39 -4.60 0.82
N ARG A 147 -11.66 -3.71 -0.14
CA ARG A 147 -11.78 -2.27 0.10
C ARG A 147 -12.77 -1.92 1.21
N LEU A 148 -13.95 -2.55 1.22
CA LEU A 148 -14.96 -2.28 2.26
C LEU A 148 -14.50 -2.72 3.65
N LEU A 149 -13.78 -3.84 3.74
CA LEU A 149 -13.23 -4.34 5.00
C LEU A 149 -12.08 -3.47 5.50
N ILE A 150 -11.24 -2.99 4.60
CA ILE A 150 -10.18 -2.02 4.91
C ILE A 150 -10.80 -0.74 5.49
N LEU A 151 -11.85 -0.20 4.86
CA LEU A 151 -12.56 0.96 5.40
C LEU A 151 -13.18 0.65 6.77
N GLN A 152 -13.83 -0.50 6.94
CA GLN A 152 -14.41 -0.90 8.22
C GLN A 152 -13.36 -1.00 9.32
N SER A 153 -12.27 -1.73 9.07
CA SER A 153 -11.16 -1.91 10.03
C SER A 153 -10.66 -0.57 10.58
N ARG A 154 -10.59 0.43 9.71
CA ARG A 154 -10.12 1.77 10.06
C ARG A 154 -11.09 2.55 10.94
N TYR A 155 -12.40 2.41 10.73
CA TYR A 155 -13.40 3.10 11.54
C TYR A 155 -13.60 2.46 12.91
N GLU A 156 -13.57 1.13 12.99
CA GLU A 156 -13.58 0.39 14.26
C GLU A 156 -12.36 0.73 15.14
N LEU A 157 -11.24 1.17 14.53
CA LEU A 157 -10.03 1.60 15.26
C LEU A 157 -10.02 3.09 15.63
N LEU A 158 -10.83 3.95 15.00
CA LEU A 158 -10.66 5.41 15.09
C LEU A 158 -11.93 6.20 15.51
N ASP A 159 -13.15 5.75 15.18
CA ASP A 159 -14.39 6.46 15.51
C ASP A 159 -15.66 5.61 15.24
N ASP A 160 -16.27 5.05 16.28
CA ASP A 160 -17.50 4.22 16.23
C ASP A 160 -18.69 4.91 15.52
N ASN A 161 -18.68 6.24 15.37
CA ASN A 161 -19.81 7.00 14.84
C ASN A 161 -19.72 7.34 13.34
N LYS A 162 -18.65 6.94 12.63
CA LYS A 162 -18.48 7.30 11.22
C LYS A 162 -19.04 6.22 10.30
N VAL A 163 -20.08 6.58 9.53
CA VAL A 163 -20.70 5.71 8.53
C VAL A 163 -19.83 5.63 7.27
N VAL A 164 -19.45 4.41 6.88
CA VAL A 164 -18.73 4.12 5.62
C VAL A 164 -19.64 4.43 4.44
N THR A 165 -19.29 5.42 3.62
CA THR A 165 -20.08 5.72 2.41
C THR A 165 -19.59 4.93 1.20
N GLY A 166 -18.34 4.48 1.23
CA GLY A 166 -17.70 3.75 0.15
C GLY A 166 -17.12 4.67 -0.93
N ASP A 167 -17.34 5.97 -0.88
CA ASP A 167 -16.79 6.94 -1.83
C ASP A 167 -15.41 7.49 -1.42
N GLU A 168 -14.91 7.09 -0.25
CA GLU A 168 -13.68 7.64 0.31
C GLU A 168 -12.45 7.34 -0.54
N ARG A 169 -11.62 8.36 -0.80
CA ARG A 169 -10.35 8.18 -1.50
C ARG A 169 -9.33 7.61 -0.54
N ILE A 170 -8.85 6.41 -0.88
CA ILE A 170 -7.87 5.66 -0.11
C ILE A 170 -6.58 5.69 -0.92
N LEU A 171 -5.49 6.12 -0.28
CA LEU A 171 -4.15 5.91 -0.80
C LEU A 171 -3.52 4.67 -0.21
N ILE A 172 -2.72 4.00 -1.03
CA ILE A 172 -1.95 2.83 -0.65
C ILE A 172 -0.48 3.22 -0.58
N PHE A 173 0.15 2.83 0.52
CA PHE A 173 1.57 3.02 0.73
C PHE A 173 2.21 1.71 1.20
N ALA A 174 3.34 1.34 0.61
CA ALA A 174 4.04 0.09 0.85
C ALA A 174 5.38 0.38 1.54
N ASP A 175 5.38 0.62 2.84
CA ASP A 175 6.60 0.77 3.63
C ASP A 175 6.38 0.18 5.03
N PRO A 176 6.95 -0.99 5.34
CA PRO A 176 7.82 -1.81 4.47
C PRO A 176 7.04 -2.49 3.31
N PRO A 177 7.70 -3.02 2.27
CA PRO A 177 7.05 -3.54 1.07
C PRO A 177 6.23 -4.84 1.29
N ASP A 178 6.45 -5.55 2.39
CA ASP A 178 5.64 -6.69 2.86
C ASP A 178 4.38 -6.26 3.63
N GLY A 179 4.25 -4.99 3.99
CA GLY A 179 3.07 -4.42 4.66
C GLY A 179 2.52 -3.21 3.92
N VAL A 180 1.39 -3.37 3.23
CA VAL A 180 0.67 -2.24 2.64
C VAL A 180 -0.25 -1.60 3.66
N ASN A 181 -0.23 -0.28 3.71
CA ASN A 181 -1.13 0.53 4.51
C ASN A 181 -2.11 1.23 3.57
N ALA A 182 -3.38 1.18 3.91
CA ALA A 182 -4.44 1.93 3.25
C ALA A 182 -4.93 3.08 4.14
N ASP A 183 -4.70 4.32 3.70
CA ASP A 183 -5.07 5.52 4.45
C ASP A 183 -6.03 6.42 3.67
N LEU A 184 -6.83 7.20 4.39
CA LEU A 184 -7.63 8.25 3.76
C LEU A 184 -6.70 9.29 3.13
N GLU A 185 -7.04 9.71 1.91
CA GLU A 185 -6.21 10.60 1.09
C GLU A 185 -5.78 11.87 1.83
N ASP A 186 -6.72 12.54 2.51
CA ASP A 186 -6.43 13.78 3.23
C ASP A 186 -5.46 13.58 4.41
N GLU A 187 -5.55 12.45 5.11
CA GLU A 187 -4.68 12.12 6.24
C GLU A 187 -3.28 11.78 5.77
N TRP A 188 -3.20 10.96 4.72
CA TRP A 188 -1.93 10.60 4.10
C TRP A 188 -1.21 11.82 3.52
N LEU A 189 -1.92 12.69 2.77
CA LEU A 189 -1.34 13.91 2.19
C LEU A 189 -0.77 14.84 3.27
N ARG A 190 -1.41 14.94 4.44
CA ARG A 190 -0.85 15.68 5.58
C ARG A 190 0.48 15.08 6.05
N GLY A 191 0.55 13.76 6.20
CA GLY A 191 1.77 13.05 6.58
C GLY A 191 2.89 13.18 5.53
N LEU A 192 2.55 13.04 4.25
CA LEU A 192 3.53 13.10 3.15
C LEU A 192 4.18 14.47 3.03
N ARG A 193 3.36 15.54 3.07
CA ARG A 193 3.86 16.93 3.05
C ARG A 193 4.81 17.20 4.22
N TRP A 194 4.44 16.76 5.42
CA TRP A 194 5.29 16.88 6.60
C TRP A 194 6.63 16.17 6.43
N ASN A 195 6.62 14.94 5.92
CA ASN A 195 7.84 14.16 5.71
C ASN A 195 8.74 14.77 4.62
N PHE A 196 8.15 15.27 3.53
CA PHE A 196 8.87 15.97 2.45
C PHE A 196 9.59 17.20 2.96
N GLU A 197 8.90 18.06 3.72
CA GLU A 197 9.49 19.27 4.29
C GLU A 197 10.66 18.95 5.22
N ARG A 198 10.52 17.93 6.07
CA ARG A 198 11.60 17.47 6.97
C ARG A 198 12.80 16.94 6.22
N GLU A 199 12.59 16.14 5.18
CA GLU A 199 13.68 15.59 4.39
C GLU A 199 14.44 16.69 3.65
N ARG A 200 13.72 17.69 3.11
CA ARG A 200 14.32 18.86 2.48
C ARG A 200 15.17 19.67 3.46
N GLN A 201 14.69 19.86 4.68
CA GLN A 201 15.46 20.56 5.73
C GLN A 201 16.76 19.82 6.06
N ARG A 202 16.72 18.50 6.25
CA ARG A 202 17.92 17.68 6.52
C ARG A 202 18.95 17.79 5.39
N GLN A 203 18.51 17.74 4.14
CA GLN A 203 19.40 17.86 2.99
C GLN A 203 20.05 19.26 2.92
N GLN A 204 19.30 20.31 3.24
CA GLN A 204 19.81 21.69 3.30
C GLN A 204 20.84 21.88 4.42
N GLU A 205 20.63 21.24 5.58
CA GLU A 205 21.58 21.27 6.71
C GLU A 205 22.87 20.53 6.39
N GLN A 206 22.79 19.38 5.72
CA GLN A 206 23.96 18.59 5.31
C GLN A 206 24.81 19.29 4.24
N GLN A 207 24.21 20.13 3.39
CA GLN A 207 24.94 20.91 2.36
C GLN A 207 25.66 22.14 2.93
N GLN A 208 25.36 22.53 4.17
CA GLN A 208 25.94 23.69 4.85
C GLN A 208 27.06 23.34 5.85
N GLN A 209 27.37 22.04 6.01
CA GLN A 209 28.46 21.51 6.82
C GLN A 209 29.62 21.02 5.94
#